data_AF-A0AAU2XCZ7-F1
#
_entry.id   AF-A0AAU2XCZ7-F1
#
_cell.length_a   1.000
_cell.length_b   1.000
_cell.length_c   1.000
_cell.angle_alpha   90.00
_cell.angle_beta   90.00
_cell.angle_gamma   90.00
#
_symmetry.space_group_name_H-M   'P 1'
#
loop_
_entity.id
_entity.type
_entity.pdbx_description
1 polymer ?
#
loop_
_entity_poly.entity_id
_entity_poly.type
_entity_poly.pdbx_seq_one_letter_code
_entity_poly.pdbx_strand_id
1 'polypeptide(L)'
;MTHDSSYQPVRNELRCEGRWASLRLSDSELTVVGRRETARIPLNAIREVSRVGRGDVQVLRRDGVRHLVRPDDPAAADAFVAACGTRLAGVPRVPGEDLFVSTLPTPGAGLPRPGWRAVLVVAVLAVFVVAVVRAEGADAAILLALAVPAIGAAMMVRKSASRLVDGYLLNRRGVTVPATIPRVHEVRRSYDRSGPGRGSYVVRYPFYAFTLADGRSWDAPSITPYDDTHHGRDIPVVVRYDPLNPDRVSGPVKRRRHVLAVVGLVFGVALIAAPVVVAALALLS
;
A
#
# COMPACT_ATOMS: atom_id res chain seq x y z
N MET A 1 17.93 31.73 3.45
CA MET A 1 17.79 30.29 3.74
C MET A 1 17.64 29.55 2.42
N THR A 2 18.76 29.11 1.87
CA THR A 2 18.85 28.31 0.65
C THR A 2 18.58 26.86 1.04
N HIS A 3 17.45 26.30 0.58
CA HIS A 3 17.22 24.86 0.71
C HIS A 3 18.14 24.14 -0.27
N ASP A 4 19.23 23.60 0.27
CA ASP A 4 20.10 22.65 -0.41
C ASP A 4 19.37 21.31 -0.55
N SER A 5 18.42 21.26 -1.49
CA SER A 5 17.77 20.03 -1.92
C SER A 5 18.73 19.32 -2.86
N SER A 6 19.65 18.55 -2.29
CA SER A 6 20.41 17.52 -2.98
C SER A 6 19.45 16.46 -3.53
N TYR A 7 18.81 16.80 -4.65
CA TYR A 7 17.98 15.89 -5.43
C TYR A 7 18.91 14.84 -6.04
N GLN A 8 19.14 13.75 -5.31
CA GLN A 8 19.77 12.58 -5.90
C GLN A 8 18.78 12.02 -6.92
N PRO A 9 19.17 11.90 -8.21
CA PRO A 9 18.30 11.30 -9.21
C PRO A 9 17.87 9.93 -8.70
N VAL A 10 16.56 9.74 -8.64
CA VAL A 10 15.93 8.47 -8.26
C VAL A 10 16.46 7.39 -9.21
N ARG A 11 17.41 6.58 -8.75
CA ARG A 11 17.87 5.42 -9.52
C ARG A 11 16.74 4.39 -9.57
N ASN A 12 16.55 3.78 -10.73
CA ASN A 12 15.55 2.74 -11.01
C ASN A 12 15.90 1.43 -10.27
N GLU A 13 15.83 1.46 -8.94
CA GLU A 13 16.19 0.36 -8.06
C GLU A 13 14.95 -0.41 -7.61
N LEU A 14 14.88 -1.68 -8.01
CA LEU A 14 13.89 -2.60 -7.47
C LEU A 14 14.43 -3.18 -6.15
N ARG A 15 13.62 -3.18 -5.09
CA ARG A 15 14.06 -3.55 -3.74
C ARG A 15 13.25 -4.71 -3.17
N CYS A 16 13.94 -5.65 -2.56
CA CYS A 16 13.36 -6.71 -1.72
C CYS A 16 13.93 -6.58 -0.32
N GLU A 17 13.09 -6.21 0.64
CA GLU A 17 13.47 -6.01 2.04
C GLU A 17 13.29 -7.31 2.84
N GLY A 18 14.24 -7.56 3.72
CA GLY A 18 14.20 -8.66 4.68
C GLY A 18 14.73 -8.20 6.03
N ARG A 19 14.34 -8.90 7.10
CA ARG A 19 14.62 -8.55 8.49
C ARG A 19 16.08 -8.20 8.81
N TRP A 20 17.04 -8.86 8.14
CA TRP A 20 18.49 -8.73 8.43
C TRP A 20 19.33 -8.36 7.21
N ALA A 21 18.73 -8.40 6.02
CA ALA A 21 19.39 -8.08 4.78
C ALA A 21 18.35 -7.62 3.75
N SER A 22 18.74 -6.74 2.85
CA SER A 22 17.92 -6.30 1.71
C SER A 22 18.68 -6.49 0.41
N LEU A 23 17.93 -6.78 -0.65
CA LEU A 23 18.44 -6.85 -2.02
C LEU A 23 17.97 -5.62 -2.78
N ARG A 24 18.87 -5.02 -3.54
CA ARG A 24 18.57 -3.89 -4.43
C ARG A 24 19.10 -4.19 -5.81
N LEU A 25 18.22 -4.28 -6.78
CA LEU A 25 18.55 -4.53 -8.17
C LEU A 25 18.58 -3.19 -8.92
N SER A 26 19.75 -2.78 -9.37
CA SER A 26 19.95 -1.66 -10.29
C SER A 26 20.13 -2.18 -11.73
N ASP A 27 20.36 -1.27 -12.69
CA ASP A 27 20.45 -1.62 -14.11
C ASP A 27 21.70 -2.47 -14.43
N SER A 28 22.78 -2.35 -13.65
CA SER A 28 24.06 -3.03 -13.91
C SER A 28 24.56 -3.92 -12.77
N GLU A 29 23.99 -3.79 -11.57
CA GLU A 29 24.44 -4.54 -10.39
C GLU A 29 23.30 -4.85 -9.42
N LEU A 30 23.46 -5.95 -8.70
CA LEU A 30 22.67 -6.34 -7.55
C LEU A 30 23.46 -5.99 -6.28
N THR A 31 22.89 -5.15 -5.42
CA THR A 31 23.45 -4.85 -4.10
C THR A 31 22.77 -5.70 -3.03
N VAL A 32 23.55 -6.47 -2.29
CA VAL A 32 23.12 -7.17 -1.07
C VAL A 32 23.56 -6.34 0.13
N VAL A 33 22.61 -5.74 0.83
CA VAL A 33 22.87 -4.96 2.05
C VAL A 33 22.52 -5.83 3.25
N GLY A 34 23.52 -6.41 3.90
CA GLY A 34 23.39 -7.12 5.17
C GLY A 34 23.55 -6.19 6.38
N ARG A 35 23.54 -6.77 7.59
CA ARG A 35 23.70 -6.01 8.85
C ARG A 35 25.11 -5.43 9.05
N ARG A 36 26.14 -6.08 8.53
CA ARG A 36 27.56 -5.71 8.73
C ARG A 36 28.33 -5.48 7.43
N GLU A 37 27.74 -5.85 6.30
CA GLU A 37 28.39 -5.82 5.01
C GLU A 37 27.42 -5.34 3.94
N THR A 38 27.97 -4.69 2.92
CA THR A 38 27.25 -4.36 1.70
C THR A 38 28.07 -4.90 0.54
N ALA A 39 27.54 -5.90 -0.16
CA ALA A 39 28.15 -6.47 -1.34
C ALA A 39 27.49 -5.91 -2.59
N ARG A 40 28.28 -5.37 -3.52
CA ARG A 40 27.82 -4.98 -4.86
C ARG A 40 28.26 -6.05 -5.84
N ILE A 41 27.30 -6.65 -6.52
CA ILE A 41 27.52 -7.80 -7.39
C ILE A 41 27.10 -7.39 -8.80
N PRO A 42 28.05 -7.19 -9.73
CA PRO A 42 27.73 -6.94 -11.14
C PRO A 42 26.81 -8.03 -11.70
N LEU A 43 25.83 -7.68 -12.55
CA LEU A 43 24.87 -8.66 -13.07
C LEU A 43 25.55 -9.80 -13.84
N ASN A 44 26.65 -9.53 -14.53
CA ASN A 44 27.44 -10.55 -15.22
C ASN A 44 28.17 -11.53 -14.27
N ALA A 45 28.37 -11.17 -13.00
CA ALA A 45 28.97 -12.03 -11.98
C ALA A 45 27.94 -12.92 -11.28
N ILE A 46 26.65 -12.74 -11.56
CA ILE A 46 25.57 -13.55 -11.02
C ILE A 46 25.36 -14.75 -11.92
N ARG A 47 25.35 -15.93 -11.32
CA ARG A 47 25.06 -17.20 -12.00
C ARG A 47 23.57 -17.52 -11.96
N GLU A 48 22.95 -17.35 -10.80
CA GLU A 48 21.55 -17.72 -10.58
C GLU A 48 20.96 -16.85 -9.46
N VAL A 49 19.67 -16.51 -9.61
CA VAL A 49 18.85 -15.97 -8.53
C VAL A 49 17.59 -16.83 -8.44
N SER A 50 17.38 -17.48 -7.30
CA SER A 50 16.29 -18.43 -7.14
C SER A 50 15.72 -18.45 -5.72
N ARG A 51 14.56 -19.10 -5.57
CA ARG A 51 13.91 -19.33 -4.27
C ARG A 51 14.41 -20.65 -3.69
N VAL A 52 14.87 -20.63 -2.45
CA VAL A 52 15.39 -21.83 -1.78
C VAL A 52 14.66 -22.07 -0.46
N GLY A 53 14.29 -23.33 -0.20
CA GLY A 53 13.67 -23.76 1.04
C GLY A 53 12.31 -23.08 1.32
N ARG A 54 12.12 -22.57 2.53
CA ARG A 54 10.86 -21.96 3.01
C ARG A 54 10.64 -20.50 2.56
N GLY A 55 11.25 -20.11 1.44
CA GLY A 55 11.09 -18.78 0.86
C GLY A 55 12.25 -17.82 1.12
N ASP A 56 13.48 -18.33 1.17
CA ASP A 56 14.67 -17.47 1.08
C ASP A 56 14.98 -17.17 -0.39
N VAL A 57 15.52 -15.99 -0.68
CA VAL A 57 16.07 -15.65 -2.00
C VAL A 57 17.56 -15.92 -1.95
N GLN A 58 18.01 -16.84 -2.81
CA GLN A 58 19.40 -17.14 -3.02
C GLN A 58 19.91 -16.38 -4.24
N VAL A 59 21.07 -15.74 -4.07
CA VAL A 59 21.88 -15.19 -5.16
C VAL A 59 23.15 -16.03 -5.20
N LEU A 60 23.31 -16.83 -6.23
CA LEU A 60 24.51 -17.60 -6.50
C LEU A 60 25.38 -16.82 -7.48
N ARG A 61 26.61 -16.52 -7.07
CA ARG A 61 27.63 -15.88 -7.92
C ARG A 61 28.37 -16.94 -8.74
N ARG A 62 29.00 -16.52 -9.85
CA ARG A 62 29.78 -17.41 -10.72
C ARG A 62 31.00 -18.03 -10.04
N ASP A 63 31.58 -17.33 -9.07
CA ASP A 63 32.65 -17.84 -8.20
C ASP A 63 32.17 -18.87 -7.15
N GLY A 64 30.88 -19.22 -7.15
CA GLY A 64 30.28 -20.16 -6.22
C GLY A 64 29.84 -19.54 -4.89
N VAL A 65 30.10 -18.26 -4.65
CA VAL A 65 29.67 -17.57 -3.42
C VAL A 65 28.15 -17.44 -3.41
N ARG A 66 27.54 -17.77 -2.26
CA ARG A 66 26.09 -17.74 -2.06
C ARG A 66 25.70 -16.63 -1.10
N HIS A 67 24.77 -15.79 -1.52
CA HIS A 67 24.10 -14.86 -0.63
C HIS A 67 22.66 -15.32 -0.42
N LEU A 68 22.25 -15.45 0.83
CA LEU A 68 20.89 -15.82 1.21
C LEU A 68 20.24 -14.64 1.91
N VAL A 69 19.10 -14.21 1.39
CA VAL A 69 18.28 -13.16 2.00
C VAL A 69 16.91 -13.74 2.27
N ARG A 70 16.49 -13.70 3.53
CA ARG A 70 15.14 -14.07 3.95
C ARG A 70 14.23 -12.84 3.84
N PRO A 71 13.36 -12.76 2.82
CA PRO A 71 12.45 -11.65 2.63
C PRO A 71 11.37 -11.66 3.69
N ASP A 72 10.89 -10.49 4.07
CA ASP A 72 9.76 -10.39 5.02
C ASP A 72 8.43 -10.78 4.36
N ASP A 73 8.38 -10.72 3.03
CA ASP A 73 7.21 -11.09 2.22
C ASP A 73 7.58 -12.02 1.05
N PRO A 74 6.95 -13.21 0.94
CA PRO A 74 7.20 -14.12 -0.17
C PRO A 74 6.77 -13.57 -1.53
N ALA A 75 5.72 -12.74 -1.62
CA ALA A 75 5.26 -12.22 -2.92
C ALA A 75 6.22 -11.17 -3.49
N ALA A 76 6.72 -10.26 -2.65
CA ALA A 76 7.78 -9.32 -3.03
C ALA A 76 9.06 -10.06 -3.47
N ALA A 77 9.37 -11.19 -2.84
CA ALA A 77 10.50 -12.02 -3.22
C ALA A 77 10.34 -12.69 -4.58
N ASP A 78 9.15 -13.22 -4.87
CA ASP A 78 8.86 -13.84 -6.17
C ASP A 78 8.93 -12.78 -7.29
N ALA A 79 8.35 -11.61 -7.06
CA ALA A 79 8.46 -10.46 -7.96
C ALA A 79 9.92 -10.03 -8.16
N PHE A 80 10.73 -10.02 -7.09
CA PHE A 80 12.15 -9.71 -7.16
C PHE A 80 12.93 -10.73 -8.00
N VAL A 81 12.69 -12.02 -7.78
CA VAL A 81 13.34 -13.10 -8.56
C VAL A 81 12.94 -13.02 -10.04
N ALA A 82 11.67 -12.76 -10.35
CA ALA A 82 11.20 -12.57 -11.72
C ALA A 82 11.86 -11.36 -12.41
N ALA A 83 11.97 -10.22 -11.70
CA ALA A 83 12.64 -9.03 -12.21
C ALA A 83 14.14 -9.26 -12.44
N CYS A 84 14.82 -9.96 -11.52
CA CYS A 84 16.20 -10.39 -11.69
C CYS A 84 16.36 -11.29 -12.92
N GLY A 85 15.49 -12.28 -13.10
CA GLY A 85 15.51 -13.17 -14.26
C GLY A 85 15.39 -12.41 -15.59
N THR A 86 14.47 -11.44 -15.65
CA THR A 86 14.28 -10.59 -16.83
C THR A 86 15.52 -9.74 -17.13
N ARG A 87 16.15 -9.13 -16.11
CA ARG A 87 17.39 -8.34 -16.31
C ARG A 87 18.59 -9.20 -16.68
N LEU A 88 18.76 -10.36 -16.04
CA LEU A 88 19.87 -11.28 -16.32
C LEU A 88 19.80 -11.86 -17.74
N ALA A 89 18.58 -12.07 -18.27
CA ALA A 89 18.40 -12.50 -19.65
C ALA A 89 18.96 -11.51 -20.69
N GLY A 90 19.02 -10.21 -20.36
CA GLY A 90 19.54 -9.16 -21.23
C GLY A 90 21.06 -8.95 -21.16
N VAL A 91 21.78 -9.66 -20.29
CA VAL A 91 23.23 -9.49 -20.13
C VAL A 91 24.00 -10.35 -21.15
N PRO A 92 25.00 -9.79 -21.89
CA PRO A 92 25.81 -10.55 -22.82
C PRO A 92 26.48 -11.76 -22.17
N ARG A 93 26.32 -12.93 -22.78
CA ARG A 93 26.77 -14.21 -22.23
C ARG A 93 28.23 -14.47 -22.59
N VAL A 94 28.97 -15.06 -21.65
CA VAL A 94 30.23 -15.75 -21.96
C VAL A 94 29.83 -17.14 -22.47
N PRO A 95 30.32 -17.59 -23.64
CA PRO A 95 29.96 -18.89 -24.20
C PRO A 95 30.31 -20.03 -23.23
N GLY A 96 29.36 -20.93 -22.94
CA GLY A 96 29.59 -22.16 -22.17
C GLY A 96 28.97 -22.23 -20.76
N GLU A 97 28.25 -21.21 -20.29
CA GLU A 97 27.55 -21.24 -19.00
C GLU A 97 26.03 -21.04 -19.16
N ASP A 98 25.25 -22.04 -18.75
CA ASP A 98 23.79 -21.96 -18.71
C ASP A 98 23.31 -21.24 -17.44
N LEU A 99 22.48 -20.21 -17.63
CA LEU A 99 21.79 -19.50 -16.55
C LEU A 99 20.50 -20.25 -16.22
N PHE A 100 20.44 -20.87 -15.05
CA PHE A 100 19.21 -21.48 -14.55
C PHE A 100 18.43 -20.48 -13.70
N VAL A 101 17.17 -20.23 -14.07
CA VAL A 101 16.21 -19.43 -13.29
C VAL A 101 15.02 -20.32 -13.01
N SER A 102 14.90 -20.79 -11.77
CA SER A 102 13.76 -21.59 -11.32
C SER A 102 12.79 -20.71 -10.54
N THR A 103 11.62 -20.46 -11.12
CA THR A 103 10.47 -19.83 -10.45
C THR A 103 9.48 -20.92 -10.05
N LEU A 104 9.44 -21.26 -8.76
CA LEU A 104 8.39 -22.13 -8.23
C LEU A 104 7.09 -21.33 -8.10
N PRO A 105 5.93 -21.89 -8.51
CA PRO A 105 4.65 -21.20 -8.37
C PRO A 105 4.24 -21.12 -6.90
N THR A 106 4.04 -19.90 -6.40
CA THR A 106 3.54 -19.65 -5.05
C THR A 106 2.02 -19.88 -5.01
N PRO A 107 1.49 -20.64 -4.02
CA PRO A 107 0.05 -20.85 -3.88
C PRO A 107 -0.67 -19.51 -3.75
N GLY A 108 -1.69 -19.30 -4.59
CA GLY A 108 -2.47 -18.08 -4.64
C GLY A 108 -2.98 -17.68 -3.25
N ALA A 109 -2.72 -16.43 -2.87
CA ALA A 109 -3.26 -15.83 -1.67
C ALA A 109 -4.79 -15.83 -1.74
N GLY A 110 -5.42 -16.79 -1.06
CA GLY A 110 -6.87 -16.88 -0.95
C GLY A 110 -7.45 -15.58 -0.39
N LEU A 111 -8.37 -14.98 -1.14
CA LEU A 111 -9.15 -13.82 -0.70
C LEU A 111 -9.88 -14.14 0.61
N PRO A 112 -9.90 -13.23 1.60
CA PRO A 112 -10.64 -13.45 2.84
C PRO A 112 -12.15 -13.48 2.56
N ARG A 113 -12.81 -14.58 2.95
CA ARG A 113 -14.26 -14.77 2.80
C ARG A 113 -15.03 -13.73 3.64
N PRO A 114 -15.99 -12.98 3.05
CA PRO A 114 -16.67 -11.86 3.71
C PRO A 114 -17.78 -12.22 4.70
N GLY A 115 -17.94 -13.49 5.10
CA GLY A 115 -19.16 -13.98 5.77
C GLY A 115 -19.47 -13.36 7.15
N TRP A 116 -18.48 -13.24 8.04
CA TRP A 116 -18.77 -12.86 9.44
C TRP A 116 -19.05 -11.36 9.65
N ARG A 117 -18.49 -10.50 8.79
CA ARG A 117 -18.65 -9.04 8.91
C ARG A 117 -20.07 -8.60 8.57
N ALA A 118 -20.72 -9.27 7.63
CA ALA A 118 -22.12 -9.03 7.30
C ALA A 118 -23.04 -9.39 8.48
N VAL A 119 -22.78 -10.54 9.14
CA VAL A 119 -23.54 -10.98 10.31
C VAL A 119 -23.45 -9.98 11.47
N LEU A 120 -22.23 -9.47 11.76
CA LEU A 120 -22.04 -8.48 12.82
C LEU A 120 -22.81 -7.18 12.55
N VAL A 121 -22.78 -6.67 11.32
CA VAL A 121 -23.50 -5.44 10.94
C VAL A 121 -25.00 -5.63 11.07
N VAL A 122 -25.53 -6.76 10.61
CA VAL A 122 -26.97 -7.09 10.73
C VAL A 122 -27.38 -7.19 12.20
N ALA A 123 -26.56 -7.81 13.06
CA ALA A 123 -26.85 -7.91 14.49
C ALA A 123 -26.88 -6.54 15.18
N VAL A 124 -25.92 -5.66 14.90
CA VAL A 124 -25.90 -4.30 15.46
C VAL A 124 -27.11 -3.49 14.99
N LEU A 125 -27.47 -3.60 13.71
CA LEU A 125 -28.65 -2.91 13.17
C LEU A 125 -29.94 -3.42 13.82
N ALA A 126 -30.07 -4.73 14.03
CA ALA A 126 -31.23 -5.34 14.68
C ALA A 126 -31.39 -4.86 16.12
N VAL A 127 -30.30 -4.83 16.91
CA VAL A 127 -30.33 -4.29 18.29
C VAL A 127 -30.75 -2.82 18.30
N PHE A 128 -30.23 -2.02 17.37
CA PHE A 128 -30.59 -0.61 17.26
C PHE A 128 -32.07 -0.40 16.90
N VAL A 129 -32.59 -1.15 15.93
CA VAL A 129 -34.00 -1.09 15.54
C VAL A 129 -34.91 -1.51 16.70
N VAL A 130 -34.57 -2.58 17.42
CA VAL A 130 -35.34 -3.04 18.60
C VAL A 130 -35.35 -1.97 19.69
N ALA A 131 -34.22 -1.31 19.96
CA ALA A 131 -34.13 -0.24 20.95
C ALA A 131 -34.98 0.98 20.56
N VAL A 132 -34.98 1.39 19.30
CA VAL A 132 -35.81 2.51 18.82
C VAL A 132 -37.30 2.19 18.90
N VAL A 133 -37.70 0.95 18.55
CA VAL A 133 -39.12 0.52 18.62
C VAL A 133 -39.63 0.45 20.06
N ARG A 134 -38.76 0.14 21.03
CA ARG A 134 -39.12 0.08 22.45
C ARG A 134 -39.01 1.41 23.19
N ALA A 135 -38.30 2.38 22.63
CA ALA A 135 -38.17 3.68 23.24
C ALA A 135 -39.44 4.51 23.04
N GLU A 136 -39.92 5.16 24.09
CA GLU A 136 -41.08 6.06 24.03
C GLU A 136 -40.63 7.53 24.14
N GLY A 137 -41.38 8.44 23.50
CA GLY A 137 -41.19 9.88 23.67
C GLY A 137 -39.78 10.40 23.35
N ALA A 138 -39.13 10.99 24.35
CA ALA A 138 -37.83 11.65 24.21
C ALA A 138 -36.68 10.67 23.91
N ASP A 139 -36.77 9.42 24.36
CA ASP A 139 -35.70 8.44 24.20
C ASP A 139 -35.58 7.95 22.75
N ALA A 140 -36.71 7.80 22.06
CA ALA A 140 -36.72 7.50 20.63
C ALA A 140 -36.11 8.65 19.80
N ALA A 141 -36.39 9.89 20.18
CA ALA A 141 -35.82 11.07 19.54
C ALA A 141 -34.30 11.15 19.75
N ILE A 142 -33.79 10.80 20.94
CA ILE A 142 -32.35 10.74 21.23
C ILE A 142 -31.67 9.65 20.39
N LEU A 143 -32.25 8.45 20.31
CA LEU A 143 -31.68 7.35 19.52
C LEU A 143 -31.63 7.70 18.01
N LEU A 144 -32.68 8.30 17.48
CA LEU A 144 -32.72 8.77 16.08
C LEU A 144 -31.70 9.89 15.83
N ALA A 145 -31.55 10.84 16.76
CA ALA A 145 -30.56 11.91 16.65
C ALA A 145 -29.12 11.38 16.66
N LEU A 146 -28.85 10.27 17.36
CA LEU A 146 -27.54 9.61 17.37
C LEU A 146 -27.30 8.69 16.16
N ALA A 147 -28.34 8.26 15.45
CA ALA A 147 -28.21 7.37 14.28
C ALA A 147 -27.44 8.03 13.12
N VAL A 148 -27.78 9.28 12.80
CA VAL A 148 -27.16 10.05 11.70
C VAL A 148 -25.64 10.21 11.90
N PRO A 149 -25.13 10.70 13.04
CA PRO A 149 -23.69 10.79 13.27
C PRO A 149 -23.02 9.41 13.33
N ALA A 150 -23.71 8.36 13.80
CA ALA A 150 -23.17 7.00 13.81
C ALA A 150 -22.95 6.44 12.39
N ILE A 151 -23.88 6.69 11.45
CA ILE A 151 -23.72 6.32 10.04
C ILE A 151 -22.52 7.06 9.44
N GLY A 152 -22.43 8.38 9.67
CA GLY A 152 -21.29 9.19 9.23
C GLY A 152 -19.97 8.67 9.79
N ALA A 153 -19.94 8.32 11.07
CA ALA A 153 -18.81 7.72 11.75
C ALA A 153 -18.44 6.35 11.17
N ALA A 154 -19.41 5.49 10.85
CA ALA A 154 -19.17 4.21 10.20
C ALA A 154 -18.53 4.35 8.82
N MET A 155 -18.97 5.32 8.00
CA MET A 155 -18.32 5.63 6.73
C MET A 155 -16.88 6.14 6.93
N MET A 156 -16.65 6.96 7.95
CA MET A 156 -15.33 7.45 8.33
C MET A 156 -14.40 6.31 8.76
N VAL A 157 -14.86 5.41 9.64
CA VAL A 157 -14.14 4.21 10.09
C VAL A 157 -13.79 3.34 8.89
N ARG A 158 -14.75 3.03 8.01
CA ARG A 158 -14.52 2.21 6.82
C ARG A 158 -13.44 2.82 5.93
N LYS A 159 -13.51 4.12 5.65
CA LYS A 159 -12.54 4.82 4.81
C LYS A 159 -11.17 4.88 5.47
N SER A 160 -11.09 5.18 6.77
CA SER A 160 -9.84 5.20 7.52
C SER A 160 -9.19 3.82 7.63
N ALA A 161 -9.98 2.80 7.95
CA ALA A 161 -9.52 1.41 8.01
C ALA A 161 -8.97 0.96 6.66
N SER A 162 -9.67 1.24 5.55
CA SER A 162 -9.17 0.90 4.21
C SER A 162 -7.79 1.52 3.94
N ARG A 163 -7.59 2.81 4.25
CA ARG A 163 -6.30 3.48 4.09
C ARG A 163 -5.20 2.89 4.96
N LEU A 164 -5.52 2.50 6.19
CA LEU A 164 -4.57 1.88 7.10
C LEU A 164 -4.19 0.47 6.63
N VAL A 165 -5.16 -0.31 6.17
CA VAL A 165 -4.93 -1.63 5.57
C VAL A 165 -4.11 -1.50 4.29
N ASP A 166 -4.40 -0.52 3.44
CA ASP A 166 -3.63 -0.27 2.22
C ASP A 166 -2.20 0.15 2.54
N GLY A 167 -2.00 1.07 3.48
CA GLY A 167 -0.67 1.44 3.95
C GLY A 167 0.09 0.28 4.58
N TYR A 168 -0.59 -0.56 5.38
CA TYR A 168 0.00 -1.75 5.98
C TYR A 168 0.43 -2.77 4.92
N LEU A 169 -0.45 -3.08 3.96
CA LEU A 169 -0.14 -4.02 2.89
C LEU A 169 0.97 -3.49 1.98
N LEU A 170 0.94 -2.21 1.61
CA LEU A 170 2.04 -1.59 0.87
C LEU A 170 3.34 -1.62 1.66
N ASN A 171 3.33 -1.34 2.96
CA ASN A 171 4.54 -1.41 3.76
C ASN A 171 5.09 -2.83 3.91
N ARG A 172 4.22 -3.85 3.90
CA ARG A 172 4.61 -5.23 4.10
C ARG A 172 5.07 -5.94 2.82
N ARG A 173 4.35 -5.75 1.72
CA ARG A 173 4.55 -6.49 0.45
C ARG A 173 4.77 -5.59 -0.76
N GLY A 174 4.84 -4.28 -0.56
CA GLY A 174 4.92 -3.34 -1.66
C GLY A 174 6.30 -3.32 -2.31
N VAL A 175 6.33 -3.44 -3.63
CA VAL A 175 7.54 -3.28 -4.43
C VAL A 175 7.71 -1.80 -4.74
N THR A 176 8.93 -1.30 -4.53
CA THR A 176 9.27 0.10 -4.78
C THR A 176 9.87 0.23 -6.17
N VAL A 177 9.31 1.11 -7.00
CA VAL A 177 9.73 1.32 -8.39
C VAL A 177 9.75 2.81 -8.75
N PRO A 178 10.59 3.19 -9.72
CA PRO A 178 10.49 4.49 -10.37
C PRO A 178 9.16 4.60 -11.14
N ALA A 179 8.58 5.78 -11.12
CA ALA A 179 7.36 6.10 -11.85
C ALA A 179 7.39 7.55 -12.34
N THR A 180 6.50 7.86 -13.26
CA THR A 180 6.20 9.24 -13.66
C THR A 180 4.74 9.56 -13.38
N ILE A 181 4.42 10.85 -13.29
CA ILE A 181 3.04 11.33 -13.17
C ILE A 181 2.60 11.89 -14.53
N PRO A 182 2.10 11.06 -15.46
CA PRO A 182 1.68 11.54 -16.78
C PRO A 182 0.42 12.40 -16.71
N ARG A 183 -0.47 12.12 -15.74
CA ARG A 183 -1.74 12.85 -15.58
C ARG A 183 -2.18 12.94 -14.12
N VAL A 184 -2.99 13.97 -13.86
CA VAL A 184 -3.64 14.20 -12.58
C VAL A 184 -5.14 14.32 -12.84
N HIS A 185 -5.93 13.48 -12.20
CA HIS A 185 -7.38 13.59 -12.23
C HIS A 185 -7.84 14.58 -11.16
N GLU A 186 -8.45 15.67 -11.59
CA GLU A 186 -8.91 16.74 -10.71
C GLU A 186 -10.41 16.61 -10.45
N VAL A 187 -10.78 16.44 -9.18
CA VAL A 187 -12.17 16.42 -8.74
C VAL A 187 -12.45 17.75 -8.05
N ARG A 188 -13.10 18.67 -8.75
CA ARG A 188 -13.54 19.94 -8.17
C ARG A 188 -14.77 19.69 -7.29
N ARG A 189 -14.64 20.02 -6.01
CA ARG A 189 -15.72 19.89 -5.03
C ARG A 189 -16.13 21.30 -4.60
N SER A 190 -17.36 21.66 -4.96
CA SER A 190 -18.02 22.85 -4.46
C SER A 190 -18.69 22.49 -3.13
N TYR A 191 -18.55 23.34 -2.12
CA TYR A 191 -19.37 23.25 -0.92
C TYR A 191 -20.14 24.56 -0.77
N ASP A 192 -21.47 24.47 -0.77
CA ASP A 192 -22.31 25.57 -0.38
C ASP A 192 -22.24 25.67 1.14
N ARG A 193 -21.36 26.56 1.62
CA ARG A 193 -21.52 27.12 2.96
C ARG A 193 -22.65 28.12 2.85
N SER A 194 -23.66 28.04 3.72
CA SER A 194 -24.76 28.98 3.86
C SER A 194 -24.30 30.35 4.41
N GLY A 195 -23.25 30.94 3.81
CA GLY A 195 -22.64 32.22 4.15
C GLY A 195 -21.86 32.82 2.96
N PRO A 196 -21.32 34.05 3.09
CA PRO A 196 -20.83 34.87 1.96
C PRO A 196 -19.46 34.45 1.43
N GLY A 197 -19.29 33.16 1.12
CA GLY A 197 -18.06 32.61 0.56
C GLY A 197 -18.28 31.21 0.02
N ARG A 198 -18.71 31.12 -1.25
CA ARG A 198 -18.67 29.85 -1.99
C ARG A 198 -17.21 29.42 -2.15
N GLY A 199 -16.82 28.42 -1.37
CA GLY A 199 -15.53 27.78 -1.53
C GLY A 199 -15.61 26.61 -2.50
N SER A 200 -14.68 26.53 -3.45
CA SER A 200 -14.40 25.29 -4.17
C SER A 200 -13.00 24.81 -3.81
N TYR A 201 -12.86 23.52 -3.50
CA TYR A 201 -11.54 22.89 -3.39
C TYR A 201 -11.38 21.85 -4.48
N VAL A 202 -10.18 21.71 -5.01
CA VAL A 202 -9.85 20.70 -6.02
C VAL A 202 -9.12 19.57 -5.33
N VAL A 203 -9.66 18.35 -5.42
CA VAL A 203 -8.98 17.14 -4.96
C VAL A 203 -8.29 16.51 -6.15
N ARG A 204 -6.97 16.41 -6.09
CA ARG A 204 -6.13 15.88 -7.17
C ARG A 204 -5.78 14.42 -6.91
N TYR A 205 -5.87 13.57 -7.93
CA TYR A 205 -5.49 12.16 -7.89
C TYR A 205 -4.47 11.89 -9.00
N PRO A 206 -3.17 11.82 -8.68
CA PRO A 206 -2.15 11.53 -9.68
C PRO A 206 -2.30 10.09 -10.14
N PHE A 207 -2.16 9.90 -11.44
CA PHE A 207 -1.93 8.59 -12.02
C PHE A 207 -0.43 8.37 -12.08
N TYR A 208 0.01 7.18 -11.67
CA TYR A 208 1.40 6.79 -11.74
C TYR A 208 1.57 5.83 -12.92
N ALA A 209 2.43 6.20 -13.86
CA ALA A 209 2.93 5.28 -14.89
C ALA A 209 4.25 4.67 -14.42
N PHE A 210 4.31 3.35 -14.34
CA PHE A 210 5.47 2.61 -13.88
C PHE A 210 5.56 1.23 -14.54
N THR A 211 6.70 0.57 -14.36
CA THR A 211 6.91 -0.80 -14.85
C THR A 211 6.78 -1.78 -13.69
N LEU A 212 5.92 -2.78 -13.85
CA LEU A 212 5.77 -3.89 -12.92
C LEU A 212 7.03 -4.76 -12.90
N ALA A 213 7.15 -5.62 -11.88
CA ALA A 213 8.29 -6.52 -11.72
C ALA A 213 8.43 -7.54 -12.88
N ASP A 214 7.33 -7.83 -13.58
CA ASP A 214 7.30 -8.68 -14.78
C ASP A 214 7.64 -7.92 -16.08
N GLY A 215 7.99 -6.63 -15.99
CA GLY A 215 8.35 -5.79 -17.13
C GLY A 215 7.15 -5.13 -17.83
N ARG A 216 5.90 -5.42 -17.46
CA ARG A 216 4.74 -4.76 -18.06
C ARG A 216 4.60 -3.32 -17.57
N SER A 217 4.28 -2.40 -18.49
CA SER A 217 3.87 -1.05 -18.11
C SER A 217 2.49 -1.05 -17.46
N TRP A 218 2.33 -0.28 -16.40
CA TRP A 218 1.09 -0.12 -15.66
C TRP A 218 0.79 1.34 -15.38
N ASP A 219 -0.48 1.67 -15.36
CA ASP A 219 -0.99 3.01 -15.09
C ASP A 219 -2.13 2.91 -14.08
N ALA A 220 -1.91 3.43 -12.87
CA ALA A 220 -2.87 3.33 -11.77
C ALA A 220 -3.05 4.65 -11.01
N PRO A 221 -4.27 4.98 -10.57
CA PRO A 221 -4.50 6.14 -9.72
C PRO A 221 -3.89 5.91 -8.34
N SER A 222 -3.30 6.95 -7.75
CA SER A 222 -2.87 6.92 -6.36
C SER A 222 -4.06 6.66 -5.43
N ILE A 223 -3.90 5.70 -4.50
CA ILE A 223 -4.89 5.42 -3.45
C ILE A 223 -5.06 6.61 -2.49
N THR A 224 -4.10 7.53 -2.48
CA THR A 224 -4.19 8.79 -1.74
C THR A 224 -4.29 9.97 -2.70
N PRO A 225 -5.16 10.96 -2.42
CA PRO A 225 -5.18 12.22 -3.19
C PRO A 225 -3.81 12.91 -3.12
N TYR A 226 -3.53 14.01 -3.81
CA TYR A 226 -2.20 14.66 -3.81
C TYR A 226 -2.37 16.11 -3.34
N ASP A 227 -1.58 16.52 -2.35
CA ASP A 227 -1.64 17.90 -1.80
C ASP A 227 -0.61 18.75 -2.54
N ASP A 228 -1.10 19.55 -3.49
CA ASP A 228 -0.64 20.83 -4.10
C ASP A 228 0.85 21.19 -4.26
N THR A 229 1.84 20.43 -3.83
CA THR A 229 3.23 20.92 -3.77
C THR A 229 4.12 20.56 -4.96
N HIS A 230 3.65 19.81 -5.97
CA HIS A 230 4.46 19.54 -7.18
C HIS A 230 3.57 19.53 -8.43
N HIS A 231 3.72 20.57 -9.26
CA HIS A 231 2.84 20.88 -10.39
C HIS A 231 3.37 20.45 -11.77
N GLY A 232 4.30 19.51 -11.83
CA GLY A 232 4.84 19.03 -13.11
C GLY A 232 4.14 17.75 -13.57
N ARG A 233 3.74 17.72 -14.84
CA ARG A 233 3.64 16.45 -15.57
C ARG A 233 5.04 15.87 -15.71
N ASP A 234 5.12 14.55 -15.80
CA ASP A 234 6.38 13.83 -16.03
C ASP A 234 7.43 14.01 -14.93
N ILE A 235 6.99 14.34 -13.71
CA ILE A 235 7.88 14.35 -12.55
C ILE A 235 8.27 12.91 -12.22
N PRO A 236 9.58 12.59 -12.19
CA PRO A 236 10.04 11.31 -11.71
C PRO A 236 9.79 11.20 -10.21
N VAL A 237 9.07 10.17 -9.81
CA VAL A 237 8.72 9.86 -8.43
C VAL A 237 9.01 8.41 -8.12
N VAL A 238 9.24 8.10 -6.85
CA VAL A 238 9.28 6.73 -6.37
C VAL A 238 7.89 6.36 -5.87
N VAL A 239 7.35 5.27 -6.38
CA VAL A 239 6.08 4.71 -5.92
C VAL A 239 6.29 3.34 -5.33
N ARG A 240 5.38 2.96 -4.44
CA ARG A 240 5.27 1.61 -3.92
C ARG A 240 3.94 1.03 -4.36
N TYR A 241 3.97 -0.10 -5.06
CA TYR A 241 2.77 -0.81 -5.51
C TYR A 241 2.70 -2.20 -4.91
N ASP A 242 1.49 -2.74 -4.79
CA ASP A 242 1.26 -4.11 -4.33
C ASP A 242 1.32 -5.09 -5.53
N PRO A 243 2.25 -6.06 -5.55
CA PRO A 243 2.38 -6.98 -6.69
C PRO A 243 1.15 -7.90 -6.88
N LEU A 244 0.36 -8.12 -5.82
CA LEU A 244 -0.87 -8.92 -5.90
C LEU A 244 -2.09 -8.09 -6.31
N ASN A 245 -1.98 -6.76 -6.25
CA ASN A 245 -3.02 -5.83 -6.68
C ASN A 245 -2.36 -4.53 -7.18
N PRO A 246 -1.94 -4.48 -8.46
CA PRO A 246 -1.20 -3.34 -9.02
C PRO A 246 -1.92 -1.99 -8.94
N ASP A 247 -3.26 -1.99 -8.81
CA ASP A 247 -4.07 -0.77 -8.64
C ASP A 247 -3.86 -0.12 -7.27
N ARG A 248 -3.35 -0.89 -6.30
CA ARG A 248 -2.95 -0.37 -5.00
C ARG A 248 -1.53 0.18 -5.13
N VAL A 249 -1.45 1.44 -5.51
CA VAL A 249 -0.19 2.19 -5.63
C VAL A 249 -0.22 3.44 -4.75
N SER A 250 0.90 3.70 -4.08
CA SER A 250 1.11 4.92 -3.31
C SER A 250 2.44 5.55 -3.66
N GLY A 251 2.42 6.86 -3.90
CA GLY A 251 3.63 7.68 -3.89
C GLY A 251 4.15 7.93 -2.46
N PRO A 252 5.07 8.90 -2.31
CA PRO A 252 5.63 9.29 -1.01
C PRO A 252 4.51 9.72 -0.06
N VAL A 253 4.20 8.88 0.93
CA VAL A 253 3.11 9.16 1.86
C VAL A 253 3.54 10.24 2.84
N LYS A 254 2.84 11.38 2.84
CA LYS A 254 2.99 12.39 3.90
C LYS A 254 2.50 11.79 5.22
N ARG A 255 3.37 11.73 6.25
CA ARG A 255 3.06 11.26 7.63
C ARG A 255 1.72 11.76 8.17
N ARG A 256 1.37 13.01 7.83
CA ARG A 256 0.08 13.66 8.16
C ARG A 256 -1.16 12.82 7.81
N ARG A 257 -1.16 12.12 6.67
CA ARG A 257 -2.35 11.36 6.21
C ARG A 257 -2.56 10.06 6.96
N HIS A 258 -1.46 9.43 7.36
CA HIS A 258 -1.52 8.27 8.23
C HIS A 258 -2.12 8.68 9.59
N VAL A 259 -1.65 9.81 10.14
CA VAL A 259 -2.22 10.38 11.38
C VAL A 259 -3.71 10.68 11.23
N LEU A 260 -4.13 11.32 10.14
CA LEU A 260 -5.56 11.60 9.88
C LEU A 260 -6.40 10.32 9.75
N ALA A 261 -5.87 9.26 9.16
CA ALA A 261 -6.55 7.98 9.09
C ALA A 261 -6.71 7.34 10.48
N VAL A 262 -5.66 7.36 11.31
CA VAL A 262 -5.73 6.85 12.70
C VAL A 262 -6.73 7.66 13.52
N VAL A 263 -6.64 8.99 13.50
CA VAL A 263 -7.58 9.87 14.23
C VAL A 263 -9.01 9.61 13.78
N GLY A 264 -9.25 9.52 12.47
CA GLY A 264 -10.59 9.23 11.95
C GLY A 264 -11.12 7.85 12.32
N LEU A 265 -10.24 6.85 12.45
CA LEU A 265 -10.63 5.53 12.93
C LEU A 265 -11.05 5.59 14.40
N VAL A 266 -10.22 6.17 15.26
CA VAL A 266 -10.48 6.26 16.71
C VAL A 266 -11.76 7.06 16.99
N PHE A 267 -11.88 8.24 16.39
CA PHE A 267 -13.05 9.10 16.57
C PHE A 267 -14.33 8.46 16.02
N GLY A 268 -14.25 7.83 14.85
CA GLY A 268 -15.39 7.13 14.27
C GLY A 268 -15.85 5.94 15.12
N VAL A 269 -14.93 5.14 15.67
CA VAL A 269 -15.29 4.03 16.58
C VAL A 269 -15.98 4.56 17.84
N ALA A 270 -15.47 5.64 18.44
CA ALA A 270 -16.08 6.25 19.62
C ALA A 270 -17.52 6.74 19.36
N LEU A 271 -17.75 7.40 18.21
CA LEU A 271 -19.09 7.88 17.83
C LEU A 271 -20.08 6.77 17.51
N ILE A 272 -19.62 5.61 17.02
CA ILE A 272 -20.48 4.43 16.79
C ILE A 272 -20.81 3.75 18.13
N ALA A 273 -19.86 3.72 19.06
CA ALA A 273 -20.04 3.06 20.36
C ALA A 273 -21.08 3.78 21.23
N ALA A 274 -21.13 5.12 21.20
CA ALA A 274 -22.05 5.92 22.01
C ALA A 274 -23.54 5.52 21.88
N PRO A 275 -24.17 5.47 20.69
CA PRO A 275 -25.57 5.05 20.56
C PRO A 275 -25.78 3.58 20.93
N VAL A 276 -24.80 2.70 20.71
CA VAL A 276 -24.90 1.29 21.12
C VAL A 276 -24.94 1.18 22.64
N VAL A 277 -24.10 1.94 23.34
CA VAL A 277 -24.10 1.99 24.81
C VAL A 277 -25.40 2.59 25.33
N VAL A 278 -25.88 3.71 24.77
CA VAL A 278 -27.16 4.32 25.15
C VAL A 278 -28.33 3.37 24.93
N ALA A 279 -28.39 2.72 23.76
CA ALA A 279 -29.41 1.72 23.45
C ALA A 279 -29.35 0.51 24.39
N ALA A 280 -28.15 0.02 24.72
CA ALA A 280 -27.97 -1.07 25.66
C ALA A 280 -28.42 -0.69 27.08
N LEU A 281 -28.11 0.52 27.54
CA LEU A 281 -28.55 1.03 28.84
C LEU A 281 -30.08 1.18 28.89
N ALA A 282 -30.70 1.72 27.83
CA ALA A 282 -32.16 1.85 27.72
C ALA A 282 -32.89 0.50 27.69
N LEU A 283 -32.24 -0.56 27.21
CA LEU A 283 -32.80 -1.92 27.25
C LEU A 283 -32.67 -2.59 28.62
N LEU A 284 -31.83 -2.07 29.51
CA LEU A 284 -31.59 -2.60 30.86
C LEU A 284 -32.38 -1.87 31.96
N SER A 285 -32.86 -0.66 31.68
CA SER A 285 -33.76 0.13 32.54
C SER A 285 -35.21 -0.27 32.34
#